data_AF-A0A848YQF9-F1
#
_entry.id   AF-A0A848YQF9-F1
#
_cell.length_a   1.000
_cell.length_b   1.000
_cell.length_c   1.000
_cell.angle_alpha   90.00
_cell.angle_beta   90.00
_cell.angle_gamma   90.00
#
_symmetry.space_group_name_H-M   'P 1'
#
loop_
_entity.id
_entity.type
_entity.pdbx_description
1 polymer ?
#
loop_
_entity_poly.entity_id
_entity_poly.type
_entity_poly.pdbx_seq_one_letter_code
_entity_poly.pdbx_strand_id
1 'polypeptide(L)'
;MTPYQREQWDTLSLVENYISRQTSSERSELSTAIEKYLDYRHRLDIFLSLHFNEICTRECFQNNLSACCSKDGIITFFGDVVVNVLASDETHLNTMFNLLTRPHTSPKCLYLTTSGCAWRIRPSVCALFLCDRAKDAVFSLNPDRKVEWDELKREEKDYKWPDKPVVFDYLETVFIEAGIRSPLMYLHNSPGLLRVKKRAGIL
;
A
#
# COMPACT_ATOMS: atom_id res chain seq x y z
N MET A 1 -15.96 15.05 4.24
CA MET A 1 -14.74 14.21 4.31
C MET A 1 -14.07 14.43 5.66
N THR A 2 -13.69 13.35 6.33
CA THR A 2 -12.81 13.41 7.53
C THR A 2 -11.41 13.93 7.15
N PRO A 3 -10.56 14.33 8.11
CA PRO A 3 -9.18 14.71 7.82
C PRO A 3 -8.41 13.61 7.06
N TYR A 4 -8.56 12.35 7.48
CA TYR A 4 -7.98 11.20 6.77
C TYR A 4 -8.49 11.08 5.33
N GLN A 5 -9.82 11.13 5.11
CA GLN A 5 -10.36 11.07 3.75
C GLN A 5 -9.84 12.19 2.86
N ARG A 6 -9.72 13.41 3.41
CA ARG A 6 -9.19 14.57 2.68
C ARG A 6 -7.72 14.35 2.30
N GLU A 7 -6.88 13.94 3.25
CA GLU A 7 -5.47 13.65 3.00
C GLU A 7 -5.27 12.60 1.89
N GLN A 8 -6.03 11.51 1.95
CA GLN A 8 -5.97 10.44 0.97
C GLN A 8 -6.50 10.91 -0.41
N TRP A 9 -7.58 11.70 -0.44
CA TRP A 9 -8.15 12.24 -1.67
C TRP A 9 -7.19 13.23 -2.33
N ASP A 10 -6.63 14.16 -1.56
CA ASP A 10 -5.69 15.18 -2.04
C ASP A 10 -4.47 14.50 -2.65
N THR A 11 -3.92 13.48 -1.97
CA THR A 11 -2.76 12.75 -2.49
C THR A 11 -3.09 11.96 -3.76
N LEU A 12 -4.21 11.23 -3.79
CA LEU A 12 -4.64 10.48 -4.97
C LEU A 12 -4.86 11.42 -6.17
N SER A 13 -5.49 12.57 -5.94
CA SER A 13 -5.73 13.60 -6.95
C SER A 13 -4.43 14.18 -7.49
N LEU A 14 -3.47 14.53 -6.62
CA LEU A 14 -2.15 15.03 -7.05
C LEU A 14 -1.41 14.01 -7.91
N VAL A 15 -1.43 12.73 -7.51
CA VAL A 15 -0.73 11.67 -8.22
C VAL A 15 -1.36 11.39 -9.58
N GLU A 16 -2.69 11.24 -9.64
CA GLU A 16 -3.42 11.00 -10.88
C GLU A 16 -3.23 12.15 -11.87
N ASN A 17 -3.38 13.40 -11.42
CA ASN A 17 -3.22 14.58 -12.28
C ASN A 17 -1.80 14.72 -12.83
N TYR A 18 -0.78 14.36 -12.04
CA TYR A 18 0.60 14.41 -12.52
C TYR A 18 0.85 13.32 -13.57
N ILE A 19 0.49 12.07 -13.27
CA ILE A 19 0.71 10.92 -14.16
C ILE A 19 -0.05 11.08 -15.48
N SER A 20 -1.28 11.59 -15.46
CA SER A 20 -2.10 11.77 -16.67
C SER A 20 -1.51 12.80 -17.64
N ARG A 21 -0.72 13.76 -17.13
CA ARG A 21 -0.04 14.79 -17.93
C ARG A 21 1.33 14.37 -18.45
N GLN A 22 1.88 13.25 -17.98
CA GLN A 22 3.17 12.75 -18.43
C GLN A 22 3.06 12.14 -19.84
N THR A 23 4.16 12.21 -20.58
CA THR A 23 4.33 11.51 -21.86
C THR A 23 4.27 9.99 -21.67
N SER A 24 4.14 9.25 -22.77
CA SER A 24 4.21 7.79 -22.72
C SER A 24 5.56 7.29 -22.22
N SER A 25 6.66 7.99 -22.55
CA SER A 25 8.02 7.63 -22.08
C SER A 25 8.13 7.79 -20.56
N GLU A 26 7.77 8.95 -20.02
CA GLU A 26 7.84 9.23 -18.58
C GLU A 26 6.95 8.27 -17.76
N ARG A 27 5.75 7.95 -18.26
CA ARG A 27 4.89 6.92 -17.65
C ARG A 27 5.52 5.53 -17.71
N SER A 28 6.17 5.19 -18.82
CA SER A 28 6.89 3.92 -18.98
C SER A 28 8.07 3.83 -18.02
N GLU A 29 8.81 4.91 -17.80
CA GLU A 29 9.93 4.96 -16.84
C GLU A 29 9.46 4.72 -15.41
N LEU A 30 8.39 5.41 -14.99
CA LEU A 30 7.77 5.19 -13.68
C LEU A 30 7.25 3.76 -13.53
N SER A 31 6.62 3.21 -14.57
CA SER A 31 6.13 1.83 -14.57
C SER A 31 7.28 0.83 -14.46
N THR A 32 8.35 1.04 -15.21
CA THR A 32 9.57 0.21 -15.18
C THR A 32 10.20 0.22 -13.78
N ALA A 33 10.26 1.39 -13.14
CA ALA A 33 10.82 1.53 -11.81
C ALA A 33 10.10 0.67 -10.75
N ILE A 34 8.80 0.42 -10.92
CA ILE A 34 7.99 -0.34 -9.96
C ILE A 34 7.82 -1.82 -10.31
N GLU A 35 8.34 -2.31 -11.44
CA GLU A 35 8.13 -3.69 -11.91
C GLU A 35 8.55 -4.74 -10.87
N LYS A 36 9.74 -4.59 -10.29
CA LYS A 36 10.23 -5.49 -9.24
C LYS A 36 9.37 -5.46 -7.99
N TYR A 37 8.79 -4.31 -7.66
CA TYR A 37 7.86 -4.21 -6.54
C TYR A 37 6.55 -4.92 -6.87
N LEU A 38 6.02 -4.76 -8.09
CA LEU A 38 4.80 -5.44 -8.53
C LEU A 38 4.97 -6.97 -8.56
N ASP A 39 6.11 -7.49 -8.98
CA ASP A 39 6.42 -8.94 -8.89
C ASP A 39 6.38 -9.44 -7.44
N TYR A 40 7.06 -8.72 -6.53
CA TYR A 40 6.99 -9.00 -5.10
C TYR A 40 5.55 -8.98 -4.57
N ARG A 41 4.76 -7.97 -4.96
CA ARG A 41 3.36 -7.85 -4.56
C ARG A 41 2.52 -9.01 -5.08
N HIS A 42 2.79 -9.47 -6.30
CA HIS A 42 2.11 -10.63 -6.87
C HIS A 42 2.42 -11.92 -6.09
N ARG A 43 3.69 -12.17 -5.75
CA ARG A 43 4.08 -13.33 -4.92
C ARG A 43 3.45 -13.27 -3.53
N LEU A 44 3.44 -12.10 -2.89
CA LEU A 44 2.75 -11.90 -1.61
C LEU A 44 1.25 -12.21 -1.71
N ASP A 45 0.59 -11.73 -2.77
CA ASP A 45 -0.84 -11.98 -2.96
C ASP A 45 -1.15 -13.47 -3.23
N ILE A 46 -0.29 -14.17 -3.96
CA ILE A 46 -0.37 -15.64 -4.13
C ILE A 46 -0.25 -16.33 -2.78
N PHE A 47 0.78 -16.01 -1.98
CA PHE A 47 0.98 -16.61 -0.66
C PHE A 47 -0.24 -16.42 0.25
N LEU A 48 -0.75 -15.19 0.32
CA LEU A 48 -1.94 -14.87 1.12
C LEU A 48 -3.19 -15.60 0.62
N SER A 49 -3.36 -15.70 -0.70
CA SER A 49 -4.52 -16.38 -1.28
C SER A 49 -4.49 -17.89 -1.03
N LEU A 50 -3.32 -18.51 -1.12
CA LEU A 50 -3.15 -19.95 -0.91
C LEU A 50 -3.31 -20.37 0.55
N HIS A 51 -2.84 -19.55 1.49
CA HIS A 51 -2.74 -19.98 2.89
C HIS A 51 -3.72 -19.30 3.84
N PHE A 52 -4.24 -18.12 3.49
CA PHE A 52 -5.03 -17.30 4.41
C PHE A 52 -6.45 -17.01 3.91
N ASN A 53 -6.81 -17.35 2.67
CA ASN A 53 -8.12 -17.00 2.10
C ASN A 53 -9.30 -17.60 2.89
N GLU A 54 -9.18 -18.83 3.37
CA GLU A 54 -10.24 -19.46 4.16
C GLU A 54 -10.51 -18.69 5.46
N ILE A 55 -9.46 -18.34 6.19
CA ILE A 55 -9.58 -17.66 7.49
C ILE A 55 -9.92 -16.17 7.30
N CYS A 56 -9.15 -15.45 6.49
CA CYS A 56 -9.27 -14.00 6.38
C CYS A 56 -10.50 -13.59 5.57
N THR A 57 -10.82 -14.30 4.49
CA THR A 57 -11.95 -13.94 3.63
C THR A 57 -13.25 -14.59 4.11
N ARG A 58 -13.27 -15.92 4.27
CA ARG A 58 -14.52 -16.65 4.54
C ARG A 58 -14.92 -16.57 6.01
N GLU A 59 -14.00 -16.83 6.93
CA GLU A 59 -14.33 -16.79 8.36
C GLU A 59 -14.42 -15.37 8.91
N CYS A 60 -13.54 -14.47 8.48
CA CYS A 60 -13.41 -13.15 9.10
C CYS A 60 -14.12 -12.03 8.33
N PHE A 61 -13.84 -11.86 7.03
CA PHE A 61 -14.40 -10.76 6.25
C PHE A 61 -15.90 -10.94 5.99
N GLN A 62 -16.32 -12.10 5.45
CA GLN A 62 -17.72 -12.37 5.12
C GLN A 62 -18.63 -12.35 6.37
N ASN A 63 -18.10 -12.72 7.54
CA ASN A 63 -18.84 -12.67 8.80
C ASN A 63 -18.66 -11.36 9.58
N ASN A 64 -18.01 -10.35 8.98
CA ASN A 64 -17.76 -9.04 9.57
C ASN A 64 -16.92 -9.04 10.87
N LEU A 65 -16.20 -10.13 11.15
CA LEU A 65 -15.35 -10.32 12.34
C LEU A 65 -13.94 -9.74 12.18
N SER A 66 -13.53 -9.37 10.96
CA SER A 66 -12.15 -8.94 10.68
C SER A 66 -11.76 -7.70 11.51
N ALA A 67 -10.82 -7.87 12.45
CA ALA A 67 -10.16 -6.76 13.15
C ALA A 67 -9.15 -6.04 12.26
N CYS A 68 -8.59 -6.74 11.26
CA CYS A 68 -7.56 -6.24 10.34
C CYS A 68 -8.04 -5.11 9.40
N CYS A 69 -9.34 -4.95 9.23
CA CYS A 69 -9.96 -3.96 8.34
C CYS A 69 -10.88 -3.02 9.14
N SER A 70 -10.42 -2.49 10.28
CA SER A 70 -11.20 -1.60 11.16
C SER A 70 -11.23 -0.14 10.68
N LYS A 71 -12.01 0.70 11.38
CA LYS A 71 -12.42 2.07 11.01
C LYS A 71 -11.27 3.06 10.85
N ASP A 72 -10.17 2.85 11.56
CA ASP A 72 -9.05 3.78 11.56
C ASP A 72 -8.15 3.46 10.35
N GLY A 73 -7.93 4.49 9.53
CA GLY A 73 -7.23 4.38 8.27
C GLY A 73 -5.90 3.63 8.39
N ILE A 74 -5.61 2.81 7.40
CA ILE A 74 -4.27 2.23 7.26
C ILE A 74 -3.29 3.35 6.94
N ILE A 75 -2.09 3.32 7.52
CA ILE A 75 -1.01 4.18 7.06
C ILE A 75 -0.72 3.81 5.61
N THR A 76 -0.85 4.79 4.70
CA THR A 76 -0.53 4.66 3.28
C THR A 76 0.69 5.50 2.99
N PHE A 77 1.69 4.91 2.36
CA PHE A 77 2.84 5.69 1.88
C PHE A 77 2.47 6.36 0.57
N PHE A 78 3.11 7.48 0.25
CA PHE A 78 2.98 8.12 -1.07
C PHE A 78 3.28 7.13 -2.21
N GLY A 79 4.31 6.30 -2.04
CA GLY A 79 4.64 5.22 -2.99
C GLY A 79 3.52 4.20 -3.21
N ASP A 80 2.71 3.89 -2.18
CA ASP A 80 1.54 3.00 -2.35
C ASP A 80 0.50 3.65 -3.30
N VAL A 81 0.27 4.96 -3.17
CA VAL A 81 -0.65 5.71 -4.04
C VAL A 81 -0.13 5.73 -5.48
N VAL A 82 1.14 6.05 -5.69
CA VAL A 82 1.77 6.10 -7.02
C VAL A 82 1.70 4.75 -7.72
N VAL A 83 2.10 3.67 -7.03
CA VAL A 83 2.01 2.31 -7.57
C VAL A 83 0.57 1.96 -7.93
N ASN A 84 -0.38 2.28 -7.06
CA ASN A 84 -1.78 1.96 -7.32
C ASN A 84 -2.34 2.74 -8.52
N VAL A 85 -1.95 4.01 -8.72
CA VAL A 85 -2.36 4.80 -9.90
C VAL A 85 -1.76 4.21 -11.18
N LEU A 86 -0.48 3.87 -11.19
CA LEU A 86 0.17 3.24 -12.36
C LEU A 86 -0.43 1.87 -12.70
N ALA A 87 -0.92 1.13 -11.71
CA ALA A 87 -1.47 -0.21 -11.87
C ALA A 87 -3.00 -0.25 -12.13
N SER A 88 -3.69 0.90 -12.09
CA SER A 88 -5.15 0.99 -12.17
C SER A 88 -5.63 1.62 -13.47
N ASP A 89 -6.79 1.18 -13.94
CA ASP A 89 -7.55 1.89 -14.96
C ASP A 89 -8.39 3.03 -14.36
N GLU A 90 -8.97 3.86 -15.22
CA GLU A 90 -9.82 4.99 -14.84
C GLU A 90 -11.03 4.56 -13.99
N THR A 91 -11.60 3.38 -14.26
CA THR A 91 -12.79 2.89 -13.53
C THR A 91 -12.44 2.56 -12.07
N HIS A 92 -11.28 1.94 -11.84
CA HIS A 92 -10.76 1.67 -10.49
C HIS A 92 -10.45 2.97 -9.74
N LEU A 93 -9.79 3.93 -10.38
CA LEU A 93 -9.47 5.22 -9.75
C LEU A 93 -10.74 6.02 -9.39
N ASN A 94 -11.72 6.06 -10.30
CA ASN A 94 -13.01 6.68 -10.03
C ASN A 94 -13.74 6.01 -8.85
N THR A 95 -13.63 4.70 -8.69
CA THR A 95 -14.16 4.00 -7.52
C THR A 95 -13.50 4.48 -6.23
N MET A 96 -12.18 4.64 -6.20
CA MET A 96 -11.46 5.15 -5.03
C MET A 96 -11.83 6.60 -4.70
N PHE A 97 -11.90 7.49 -5.69
CA PHE A 97 -12.34 8.88 -5.48
C PHE A 97 -13.77 8.94 -4.90
N ASN A 98 -14.67 8.10 -5.40
CA ASN A 98 -16.05 8.01 -4.90
C ASN A 98 -16.10 7.55 -3.44
N LEU A 99 -15.26 6.59 -3.03
CA LEU A 99 -15.21 6.13 -1.63
C LEU A 99 -14.68 7.21 -0.68
N LEU A 100 -13.71 8.00 -1.14
CA LEU A 100 -13.08 9.05 -0.33
C LEU A 100 -13.99 10.28 -0.12
N THR A 101 -14.91 10.55 -1.04
CA THR A 101 -15.82 11.69 -0.97
C THR A 101 -17.11 11.39 -0.18
N ARG A 102 -17.53 10.12 -0.12
CA ARG A 102 -18.75 9.71 0.60
C ARG A 102 -18.58 9.78 2.12
N PRO A 103 -19.62 10.15 2.87
CA PRO A 103 -19.59 10.00 4.33
C PRO A 103 -19.35 8.54 4.72
N HIS A 104 -18.32 8.31 5.54
CA HIS A 104 -17.98 6.96 6.00
C HIS A 104 -18.47 6.74 7.43
N THR A 105 -19.50 5.92 7.59
CA THR A 105 -20.14 5.61 8.88
C THR A 105 -19.85 4.20 9.38
N SER A 106 -19.27 3.35 8.52
CA SER A 106 -18.95 1.96 8.85
C SER A 106 -17.82 1.86 9.88
N PRO A 107 -17.85 0.85 10.77
CA PRO A 107 -16.72 0.54 11.65
C PRO A 107 -15.57 -0.19 10.94
N LYS A 108 -15.67 -0.41 9.63
CA LYS A 108 -14.62 -1.04 8.81
C LYS A 108 -13.85 -0.01 7.99
N CYS A 109 -12.74 -0.44 7.38
CA CYS A 109 -11.93 0.38 6.50
C CYS A 109 -12.77 1.00 5.37
N LEU A 110 -12.54 2.28 5.05
CA LEU A 110 -13.31 2.99 4.01
C LEU A 110 -13.12 2.44 2.60
N TYR A 111 -11.99 1.76 2.36
CA TYR A 111 -11.72 1.11 1.08
C TYR A 111 -12.30 -0.29 0.98
N LEU A 112 -12.98 -0.77 2.02
CA LEU A 112 -13.59 -2.09 2.03
C LEU A 112 -14.98 -2.03 1.40
N THR A 113 -15.15 -2.74 0.30
CA THR A 113 -16.40 -2.84 -0.47
C THR A 113 -16.95 -4.27 -0.42
N THR A 114 -18.13 -4.49 -0.98
CA THR A 114 -18.72 -5.83 -1.09
C THR A 114 -17.90 -6.77 -1.98
N SER A 115 -17.14 -6.24 -2.94
CA SER A 115 -16.22 -7.01 -3.79
C SER A 115 -14.80 -7.11 -3.23
N GLY A 116 -14.58 -6.64 -1.99
CA GLY A 116 -13.27 -6.64 -1.33
C GLY A 116 -12.63 -5.26 -1.27
N CYS A 117 -11.29 -5.22 -1.19
CA CYS A 117 -10.56 -3.95 -1.11
C CYS A 117 -10.64 -3.19 -2.44
N ALA A 118 -10.92 -1.89 -2.39
CA ALA A 118 -10.97 -1.02 -3.56
C ALA A 118 -9.58 -0.65 -4.12
N TRP A 119 -8.52 -0.87 -3.35
CA TRP A 119 -7.16 -0.74 -3.86
C TRP A 119 -6.87 -1.87 -4.83
N ARG A 120 -6.37 -1.52 -6.02
CA ARG A 120 -5.87 -2.50 -6.99
C ARG A 120 -4.64 -3.21 -6.43
N ILE A 121 -3.71 -2.43 -5.88
CA ILE A 121 -2.56 -2.93 -5.12
C ILE A 121 -2.73 -2.46 -3.68
N ARG A 122 -3.03 -3.37 -2.76
CA ARG A 122 -3.23 -3.04 -1.34
C ARG A 122 -2.00 -2.32 -0.77
N PRO A 123 -2.15 -1.27 0.05
CA PRO A 123 -0.99 -0.63 0.68
C PRO A 123 -0.15 -1.64 1.45
N SER A 124 1.17 -1.51 1.36
CA SER A 124 2.15 -2.45 1.93
C SER A 124 1.87 -2.82 3.38
N VAL A 125 1.55 -1.83 4.22
CA VAL A 125 1.22 -2.01 5.64
C VAL A 125 -0.01 -2.91 5.82
N CYS A 126 -1.03 -2.75 4.99
CA CYS A 126 -2.24 -3.56 5.04
C CYS A 126 -2.00 -4.98 4.56
N ALA A 127 -1.27 -5.14 3.44
CA ALA A 127 -0.99 -6.44 2.86
C ALA A 127 -0.10 -7.32 3.75
N LEU A 128 0.77 -6.71 4.56
CA LEU A 128 1.61 -7.42 5.52
C LEU A 128 0.99 -7.58 6.91
N PHE A 129 -0.27 -7.20 7.08
CA PHE A 129 -0.96 -7.37 8.35
C PHE A 129 -1.70 -8.71 8.41
N LEU A 130 -1.31 -9.56 9.36
CA LEU A 130 -2.01 -10.77 9.75
C LEU A 130 -2.33 -10.69 11.25
N CYS A 131 -3.58 -10.98 11.63
CA CYS A 131 -3.94 -11.08 13.05
C CYS A 131 -3.40 -12.38 13.66
N ASP A 132 -3.25 -12.40 14.98
CA ASP A 132 -2.63 -13.53 15.67
C ASP A 132 -3.42 -14.82 15.49
N ARG A 133 -4.76 -14.77 15.51
CA ARG A 133 -5.60 -15.94 15.16
C ARG A 133 -5.24 -16.54 13.79
N ALA A 134 -5.05 -15.71 12.77
CA ALA A 134 -4.73 -16.19 11.44
C ALA A 134 -3.31 -16.77 11.38
N LYS A 135 -2.35 -16.10 12.04
CA LYS A 135 -0.97 -16.60 12.16
C LYS A 135 -0.95 -17.94 12.88
N ASP A 136 -1.63 -18.07 14.01
CA ASP A 136 -1.63 -19.30 14.81
C ASP A 136 -2.23 -20.47 14.04
N ALA A 137 -3.35 -20.23 13.34
CA ALA A 137 -4.01 -21.25 12.53
C ALA A 137 -3.14 -21.78 11.38
N VAL A 138 -2.33 -20.93 10.75
CA VAL A 138 -1.50 -21.32 9.60
C VAL A 138 -0.08 -21.75 10.02
N PHE A 139 0.59 -20.96 10.85
CA PHE A 139 2.00 -21.16 11.19
C PHE A 139 2.23 -22.23 12.25
N SER A 140 1.29 -22.42 13.18
CA SER A 140 1.45 -23.49 14.19
C SER A 140 1.37 -24.88 13.57
N LEU A 141 0.60 -25.02 12.48
CA LEU A 141 0.44 -26.27 11.75
C LEU A 141 1.55 -26.48 10.71
N ASN A 142 2.19 -25.41 10.24
CA ASN A 142 3.23 -25.49 9.23
C ASN A 142 4.32 -24.40 9.43
N PRO A 143 5.42 -24.74 10.13
CA PRO A 143 6.52 -23.82 10.38
C PRO A 143 7.19 -23.27 9.12
N ASP A 144 7.21 -24.02 8.02
CA ASP A 144 7.82 -23.58 6.76
C ASP A 144 7.08 -22.36 6.17
N ARG A 145 5.76 -22.27 6.37
CA ARG A 145 4.97 -21.10 5.98
C ARG A 145 5.32 -19.86 6.76
N LYS A 146 5.76 -20.02 8.00
CA LYS A 146 6.27 -18.90 8.78
C LYS A 146 7.59 -18.39 8.21
N VAL A 147 8.48 -19.29 7.77
CA VAL A 147 9.75 -18.92 7.14
C VAL A 147 9.49 -18.15 5.84
N GLU A 148 8.64 -18.68 4.96
CA GLU A 148 8.24 -18.02 3.70
C GLU A 148 7.62 -16.63 3.95
N TRP A 149 6.75 -16.51 4.96
CA TRP A 149 6.18 -15.23 5.38
C TRP A 149 7.23 -14.23 5.90
N ASP A 150 8.19 -14.69 6.69
CA ASP A 150 9.26 -13.86 7.22
C ASP A 150 10.21 -13.38 6.10
N GLU A 151 10.43 -14.20 5.07
CA GLU A 151 11.17 -13.82 3.86
C GLU A 151 10.44 -12.72 3.08
N LEU A 152 9.14 -12.86 2.84
CA LEU A 152 8.33 -11.84 2.16
C LEU A 152 8.36 -10.50 2.93
N LYS A 153 8.21 -10.53 4.27
CA LYS A 153 8.32 -9.32 5.10
C LYS A 153 9.72 -8.70 5.06
N ARG A 154 10.77 -9.51 4.97
CA ARG A 154 12.14 -9.00 4.86
C ARG A 154 12.33 -8.32 3.51
N GLU A 155 11.90 -8.97 2.44
CA GLU A 155 12.00 -8.48 1.07
C GLU A 155 11.27 -7.13 0.89
N GLU A 156 10.14 -6.93 1.55
CA GLU A 156 9.42 -5.65 1.51
C GLU A 156 10.28 -4.43 1.86
N LYS A 157 11.25 -4.61 2.76
CA LYS A 157 12.17 -3.54 3.17
C LYS A 157 13.01 -3.04 2.00
N ASP A 158 13.27 -3.87 1.01
CA ASP A 158 14.03 -3.51 -0.19
C ASP A 158 13.32 -2.46 -1.05
N TYR A 159 12.03 -2.22 -0.80
CA TYR A 159 11.21 -1.28 -1.56
C TYR A 159 10.85 -0.01 -0.80
N LYS A 160 10.87 -0.03 0.54
CA LYS A 160 10.41 1.12 1.35
C LYS A 160 11.25 1.49 2.56
N TRP A 161 12.23 0.66 2.94
CA TRP A 161 13.06 0.95 4.11
C TRP A 161 14.31 1.73 3.69
N PRO A 162 14.47 2.99 4.13
CA PRO A 162 15.43 3.89 3.50
C PRO A 162 16.80 3.87 4.19
N ASP A 163 17.30 2.68 4.52
CA ASP A 163 18.71 2.45 4.87
C ASP A 163 19.57 2.12 3.63
N LYS A 164 18.94 2.16 2.46
CA LYS A 164 19.52 2.11 1.12
C LYS A 164 18.59 2.84 0.14
N PRO A 165 19.02 3.08 -1.12
CA PRO A 165 18.10 3.54 -2.15
C PRO A 165 16.96 2.54 -2.34
N VAL A 166 15.72 3.02 -2.28
CA VAL A 166 14.52 2.20 -2.41
C VAL A 166 13.50 2.88 -3.32
N VAL A 167 12.66 2.09 -3.99
CA VAL A 167 11.73 2.62 -5.00
C VAL A 167 10.72 3.61 -4.42
N PHE A 168 10.25 3.42 -3.18
CA PHE A 168 9.32 4.38 -2.56
C PHE A 168 9.99 5.75 -2.36
N ASP A 169 11.30 5.78 -2.13
CA ASP A 169 12.03 7.03 -1.97
C ASP A 169 12.15 7.75 -3.30
N TYR A 170 12.56 7.00 -4.33
CA TYR A 170 12.64 7.48 -5.70
C TYR A 170 11.30 8.05 -6.18
N LEU A 171 10.18 7.36 -5.94
CA LEU A 171 8.86 7.83 -6.31
C LEU A 171 8.49 9.14 -5.59
N GLU A 172 8.84 9.31 -4.31
CA GLU A 172 8.64 10.59 -3.65
C GLU A 172 9.52 11.68 -4.29
N THR A 173 10.79 11.40 -4.59
CA THR A 173 11.74 12.34 -5.21
C THR A 173 11.22 12.87 -6.56
N VAL A 174 10.74 12.00 -7.46
CA VAL A 174 10.21 12.43 -8.78
C VAL A 174 9.11 13.48 -8.63
N PHE A 175 8.16 13.26 -7.73
CA PHE A 175 7.04 14.17 -7.53
C PHE A 175 7.47 15.45 -6.80
N ILE A 176 8.41 15.33 -5.86
CA ILE A 176 9.03 16.46 -5.16
C ILE A 176 9.73 17.40 -6.13
N GLU A 177 10.48 16.86 -7.09
CA GLU A 177 11.18 17.62 -8.13
C GLU A 177 10.20 18.31 -9.09
N ALA A 178 9.02 17.71 -9.30
CA ALA A 178 7.90 18.33 -10.00
C ALA A 178 7.13 19.39 -9.18
N GLY A 179 7.59 19.71 -7.96
CA GLY A 179 6.97 20.70 -7.08
C GLY A 179 5.73 20.19 -6.31
N ILE A 180 5.44 18.88 -6.37
CA ILE A 180 4.32 18.27 -5.67
C ILE A 180 4.74 17.91 -4.23
N ARG A 181 3.84 18.16 -3.28
CA ARG A 181 4.03 17.82 -1.87
C ARG A 181 2.81 17.12 -1.33
N SER A 182 3.02 16.05 -0.58
CA SER A 182 1.98 15.33 0.15
C SER A 182 2.47 15.00 1.56
N PRO A 183 1.60 15.04 2.58
CA PRO A 183 1.94 14.57 3.92
C PRO A 183 2.28 13.07 3.96
N LEU A 184 1.85 12.29 2.96
CA LEU A 184 2.15 10.86 2.83
C LEU A 184 3.58 10.58 2.34
N MET A 185 4.36 11.60 1.99
CA MET A 185 5.76 11.49 1.58
C MET A 185 6.66 11.25 2.81
N TYR A 186 6.44 10.15 3.51
CA TYR A 186 7.08 9.86 4.79
C TYR A 186 8.59 9.68 4.66
N LEU A 187 9.11 9.22 3.51
CA LEU A 187 10.56 9.04 3.35
C LEU A 187 11.29 10.39 3.29
N HIS A 188 10.60 11.48 2.95
CA HIS A 188 11.13 12.84 2.97
C HIS A 188 10.64 13.70 4.15
N ASN A 189 9.51 13.35 4.79
CA ASN A 189 8.91 14.17 5.84
C ASN A 189 9.05 13.57 7.26
N SER A 190 9.18 12.25 7.41
CA SER A 190 9.19 11.60 8.73
C SER A 190 10.54 11.77 9.43
N PRO A 191 10.61 12.41 10.61
CA PRO A 191 11.86 12.53 11.38
C PRO A 191 12.48 11.17 11.73
N GLY A 192 11.66 10.12 11.84
CA GLY A 192 12.14 8.75 12.05
C GLY A 192 12.91 8.23 10.83
N LEU A 193 12.30 8.28 9.65
CA LEU A 193 12.88 7.76 8.41
C LEU A 193 14.07 8.61 7.94
N LEU A 194 14.01 9.93 8.12
CA LEU A 194 15.15 10.81 7.84
C LEU A 194 16.36 10.48 8.72
N ARG A 195 16.17 10.07 9.98
CA ARG A 195 17.26 9.60 10.84
C ARG A 195 17.85 8.27 10.36
N VAL A 196 17.05 7.38 9.80
CA VAL A 196 17.53 6.12 9.20
C VAL A 196 18.44 6.42 8.01
N LYS A 197 17.98 7.27 7.07
CA LYS A 197 18.78 7.71 5.90
C LYS A 197 20.12 8.33 6.29
N LYS A 198 20.13 9.24 7.27
CA LYS A 198 21.35 9.88 7.79
C LYS A 198 22.35 8.85 8.34
N ARG A 199 21.86 7.84 9.08
CA ARG A 199 22.72 6.77 9.61
C ARG A 199 23.27 5.86 8.52
N ALA A 200 22.56 5.72 7.42
CA ALA A 200 22.98 4.97 6.24
C ALA A 200 23.86 5.76 5.27
N GLY A 201 24.08 7.07 5.50
CA GLY A 201 24.88 7.93 4.62
C GLY A 201 24.20 8.31 3.30
N ILE A 202 22.86 8.29 3.26
CA ILE A 202 22.06 8.63 2.06
C ILE A 202 21.66 10.13 2.05
N LEU A 203 21.57 10.74 3.25
CA LEU A 203 21.26 12.16 3.49
C LEU A 203 22.38 12.83 4.28
#